data_AF-A0A7Z9IME7-F1
#
_entry.id   AF-A0A7Z9IME7-F1
#
_cell.length_a   1.000
_cell.length_b   1.000
_cell.length_c   1.000
_cell.angle_alpha   90.00
_cell.angle_beta   90.00
_cell.angle_gamma   90.00
#
_symmetry.space_group_name_H-M   'P 1'
#
loop_
_entity.id
_entity.type
_entity.pdbx_description
1 polymer ?
#
loop_
_entity_poly.entity_id
_entity_poly.type
_entity_poly.pdbx_seq_one_letter_code
_entity_poly.pdbx_strand_id
1 'polypeptide(L)'
;MKKFNRRVVSVSVRQRSGALCVVIPIVVGFLIRFHRLGDFNNNYYTATVKSMTQGWSNFFFGSFDPIGVVSVDKPPAAFWFQVPFGMVFGVNEWSVVIPQFILGIITIPVIYYAIVKPFGRFAATVAASIVAILPASVIIDTSNEPDALVAFCLLLSAVAIMKAAHHTDWRWLIIFAVCISIGFNSKMFVAYVPLPIFMGYLLMASKTKLKDTLIRIICTSIFILVLSFTWLSSVALTAEDNRPYVGSTQDNSIWTLTFDYNGLRRFGGFGGPPPNSIAGVTAVNPALPNQYTQNKADEPDNTDDITGLAPPCLPLSAPPGMALLPPQRPNLPPCPNDTTAFLDDSDRSLNILALLRPPLANQLGWLLPLGIILLVPVVATSFPAQGYESGRALIS
;
A
#
# COMPACT_ATOMS: atom_id res chain seq x y z
N MET A 1 -5.66 41.16 -41.00
CA MET A 1 -5.59 39.67 -40.90
C MET A 1 -4.46 39.09 -40.03
N LYS A 2 -3.31 39.75 -39.79
CA LYS A 2 -2.19 39.17 -38.98
C LYS A 2 -2.44 39.00 -37.46
N LYS A 3 -3.41 39.70 -36.86
CA LYS A 3 -3.67 39.68 -35.39
C LYS A 3 -4.47 38.46 -34.91
N PHE A 4 -5.24 37.81 -35.80
CA PHE A 4 -6.10 36.68 -35.44
C PHE A 4 -5.30 35.37 -35.29
N ASN A 5 -4.25 35.18 -36.11
CA ASN A 5 -3.45 33.96 -36.11
C ASN A 5 -2.52 33.84 -34.89
N ARG A 6 -2.03 34.96 -34.33
CA ARG A 6 -1.14 34.94 -33.14
C ARG A 6 -1.87 34.49 -31.86
N ARG A 7 -3.15 34.86 -31.68
CA ARG A 7 -3.92 34.44 -30.49
C ARG A 7 -4.19 32.94 -30.51
N VAL A 8 -4.59 32.38 -31.65
CA VAL A 8 -4.89 30.94 -31.79
C VAL A 8 -3.65 30.07 -31.52
N VAL A 9 -2.49 30.45 -32.07
CA VAL A 9 -1.22 29.73 -31.83
C VAL A 9 -0.76 29.85 -30.37
N SER A 10 -0.90 31.02 -29.73
CA SER A 10 -0.51 31.19 -28.31
C SER A 10 -1.37 30.36 -27.34
N VAL A 11 -2.66 30.16 -27.67
CA VAL A 11 -3.57 29.33 -26.88
C VAL A 11 -3.25 27.86 -27.08
N SER A 12 -2.97 27.42 -28.32
CA SER A 12 -2.64 26.01 -28.59
C SER A 12 -1.30 25.60 -27.96
N VAL A 13 -0.30 26.49 -27.93
CA VAL A 13 0.99 26.23 -27.27
C VAL A 13 0.81 26.19 -25.74
N ARG A 14 0.09 27.15 -25.14
CA ARG A 14 -0.15 27.17 -23.68
C ARG A 14 -1.00 26.00 -23.17
N GLN A 15 -1.90 25.49 -24.02
CA GLN A 15 -2.72 24.31 -23.74
C GLN A 15 -1.91 23.01 -23.91
N ARG A 16 -1.05 22.91 -24.94
CA ARG A 16 -0.11 21.79 -25.13
C ARG A 16 0.94 21.72 -24.01
N SER A 17 1.53 22.85 -23.60
CA SER A 17 2.46 22.91 -22.48
C SER A 17 1.80 22.51 -21.14
N GLY A 18 0.52 22.82 -20.96
CA GLY A 18 -0.24 22.42 -19.75
C GLY A 18 -0.51 20.91 -19.69
N ALA A 19 -0.75 20.26 -20.83
CA ALA A 19 -0.93 18.81 -20.88
C ALA A 19 0.39 18.06 -20.63
N LEU A 20 1.51 18.56 -21.16
CA LEU A 20 2.83 17.95 -20.94
C LEU A 20 3.23 17.92 -19.46
N CYS A 21 2.82 18.92 -18.67
CA CYS A 21 3.08 18.98 -17.23
C CYS A 21 2.52 17.80 -16.42
N VAL A 22 1.47 17.13 -16.90
CA VAL A 22 0.88 15.97 -16.22
C VAL A 22 1.20 14.66 -16.95
N VAL A 23 1.27 14.70 -18.29
CA VAL A 23 1.55 13.51 -19.10
C VAL A 23 2.96 12.98 -18.89
N ILE A 24 3.97 13.85 -18.78
CA ILE A 24 5.36 13.41 -18.60
C ILE A 24 5.52 12.62 -17.28
N PRO A 25 5.10 13.13 -16.11
CA PRO A 25 5.13 12.35 -14.87
C PRO A 25 4.37 11.03 -14.96
N ILE A 26 3.20 11.00 -15.62
CA ILE A 26 2.43 9.76 -15.81
C ILE A 26 3.22 8.74 -16.62
N VAL A 27 3.76 9.14 -17.77
CA VAL A 27 4.49 8.23 -18.66
C VAL A 27 5.75 7.70 -17.97
N VAL A 28 6.50 8.57 -17.31
CA VAL A 28 7.71 8.13 -16.57
C VAL A 28 7.34 7.21 -15.42
N GLY A 29 6.35 7.58 -14.60
CA GLY A 29 5.87 6.75 -13.49
C GLY A 29 5.33 5.39 -13.95
N PHE A 30 4.67 5.35 -15.12
CA PHE A 30 4.23 4.13 -15.79
C PHE A 30 5.40 3.25 -16.19
N LEU A 31 6.37 3.79 -16.93
CA LEU A 31 7.50 3.00 -17.44
C LEU A 31 8.32 2.40 -16.30
N ILE A 32 8.59 3.16 -15.25
CA ILE A 32 9.36 2.66 -14.09
C ILE A 32 8.59 1.54 -13.39
N ARG A 33 7.31 1.73 -13.07
CA ARG A 33 6.51 0.71 -12.36
C ARG A 33 6.26 -0.52 -13.23
N PHE A 34 6.01 -0.33 -14.53
CA PHE A 34 5.75 -1.42 -15.47
C PHE A 34 6.97 -2.35 -15.60
N HIS A 35 8.18 -1.79 -15.62
CA HIS A 35 9.41 -2.58 -15.67
C HIS A 35 9.65 -3.43 -14.41
N ARG A 36 9.00 -3.09 -13.29
CA ARG A 36 9.18 -3.74 -11.98
C ARG A 36 7.95 -4.55 -11.53
N LEU A 37 7.02 -4.79 -12.44
CA LEU A 37 5.75 -5.41 -12.13
C LEU A 37 5.97 -6.87 -11.71
N GLY A 38 5.74 -7.16 -10.42
CA GLY A 38 5.89 -8.51 -9.86
C GLY A 38 7.22 -8.76 -9.12
N ASP A 39 8.16 -7.80 -9.14
CA ASP A 39 9.48 -7.93 -8.49
C ASP A 39 9.39 -8.11 -6.96
N PHE A 40 8.35 -7.57 -6.34
CA PHE A 40 8.24 -7.39 -4.89
C PHE A 40 7.11 -8.19 -4.27
N ASN A 41 6.81 -9.36 -4.82
CA ASN A 41 5.70 -10.15 -4.34
C ASN A 41 5.97 -10.85 -3.02
N ASN A 42 4.97 -10.78 -2.16
CA ASN A 42 4.90 -11.61 -0.98
C ASN A 42 4.09 -12.88 -1.29
N ASN A 43 4.76 -14.02 -1.24
CA ASN A 43 4.15 -15.33 -1.48
C ASN A 43 2.96 -15.59 -0.55
N TYR A 44 2.98 -15.04 0.66
CA TYR A 44 1.87 -15.15 1.60
C TYR A 44 0.58 -14.55 1.01
N TYR A 45 0.62 -13.32 0.50
CA TYR A 45 -0.56 -12.69 -0.11
C TYR A 45 -0.93 -13.28 -1.47
N THR A 46 0.06 -13.72 -2.26
CA THR A 46 -0.23 -14.40 -3.54
C THR A 46 -1.02 -15.68 -3.31
N ALA A 47 -0.65 -16.49 -2.31
CA ALA A 47 -1.39 -17.69 -1.95
C ALA A 47 -2.77 -17.38 -1.35
N THR A 48 -2.92 -16.29 -0.57
CA THR A 48 -4.25 -15.78 -0.18
C THR A 48 -5.13 -15.49 -1.39
N VAL A 49 -4.65 -14.73 -2.37
CA VAL A 49 -5.43 -14.45 -3.59
C VAL A 49 -5.77 -15.75 -4.32
N LYS A 50 -4.82 -16.70 -4.41
CA LYS A 50 -5.05 -18.01 -5.00
C LYS A 50 -6.16 -18.79 -4.28
N SER A 51 -6.15 -18.82 -2.96
CA SER A 51 -7.20 -19.48 -2.17
C SER A 51 -8.55 -18.79 -2.36
N MET A 52 -8.58 -17.46 -2.33
CA MET A 52 -9.80 -16.66 -2.54
C MET A 52 -10.44 -16.88 -3.91
N THR A 53 -9.67 -17.27 -4.94
CA THR A 53 -10.24 -17.62 -6.26
C THR A 53 -11.02 -18.94 -6.27
N GLN A 54 -10.86 -19.80 -5.26
CA GLN A 54 -11.38 -21.17 -5.27
C GLN A 54 -12.73 -21.34 -4.56
N GLY A 55 -13.18 -20.34 -3.78
CA GLY A 55 -14.44 -20.46 -3.07
C GLY A 55 -14.92 -19.14 -2.46
N TRP A 56 -16.24 -19.01 -2.32
CA TRP A 56 -16.88 -17.81 -1.76
C TRP A 56 -16.50 -17.57 -0.29
N SER A 57 -16.40 -18.63 0.52
CA SER A 57 -15.96 -18.50 1.92
C SER A 57 -14.54 -17.93 2.00
N ASN A 58 -13.62 -18.49 1.22
CA ASN A 58 -12.23 -18.01 1.16
C ASN A 58 -12.17 -16.57 0.67
N PHE A 59 -12.95 -16.23 -0.36
CA PHE A 59 -13.07 -14.87 -0.89
C PHE A 59 -13.58 -13.88 0.18
N PHE A 60 -14.63 -14.23 0.91
CA PHE A 60 -15.23 -13.32 1.90
C PHE A 60 -14.35 -13.14 3.14
N PHE A 61 -13.76 -14.22 3.67
CA PHE A 61 -12.96 -14.19 4.88
C PHE A 61 -11.46 -13.91 4.65
N GLY A 62 -11.01 -13.93 3.40
CA GLY A 62 -9.58 -13.76 3.07
C GLY A 62 -8.74 -14.96 3.54
N SER A 63 -9.19 -16.19 3.28
CA SER A 63 -8.41 -17.37 3.67
C SER A 63 -7.11 -17.47 2.87
N PHE A 64 -6.03 -17.85 3.55
CA PHE A 64 -4.71 -18.05 2.95
C PHE A 64 -4.60 -19.40 2.25
N ASP A 65 -5.23 -20.45 2.81
CA ASP A 65 -5.14 -21.82 2.30
C ASP A 65 -6.43 -22.24 1.56
N PRO A 66 -6.36 -23.14 0.57
CA PRO A 66 -7.53 -23.59 -0.20
C PRO A 66 -8.65 -24.21 0.64
N ILE A 67 -8.31 -24.86 1.77
CA ILE A 67 -9.25 -25.61 2.61
C ILE A 67 -10.07 -24.64 3.48
N GLY A 68 -9.56 -23.43 3.74
CA GLY A 68 -10.26 -22.44 4.56
C GLY A 68 -9.87 -22.49 6.04
N VAL A 69 -8.69 -23.01 6.38
CA VAL A 69 -8.27 -23.22 7.77
C VAL A 69 -7.85 -21.92 8.45
N VAL A 70 -7.09 -21.06 7.78
CA VAL A 70 -6.53 -19.82 8.35
C VAL A 70 -6.80 -18.64 7.43
N SER A 71 -7.18 -17.51 8.03
CA SER A 71 -7.29 -16.22 7.35
C SER A 71 -5.97 -15.46 7.29
N VAL A 72 -5.85 -14.59 6.30
CA VAL A 72 -4.73 -13.67 6.18
C VAL A 72 -4.70 -12.69 7.36
N ASP A 73 -3.52 -12.19 7.73
CA ASP A 73 -3.29 -11.29 8.87
C ASP A 73 -3.89 -9.87 8.74
N LYS A 74 -4.76 -9.65 7.73
CA LYS A 74 -5.34 -8.36 7.36
C LYS A 74 -6.77 -8.53 6.83
N PRO A 75 -7.60 -7.46 6.92
CA PRO A 75 -8.91 -7.50 6.29
C PRO A 75 -8.79 -7.54 4.75
N PRO A 76 -9.75 -8.16 4.05
CA PRO A 76 -9.54 -8.65 2.69
C PRO A 76 -9.81 -7.63 1.60
N ALA A 77 -10.13 -6.37 1.90
CA ALA A 77 -10.60 -5.44 0.86
C ALA A 77 -9.59 -5.24 -0.26
N ALA A 78 -8.29 -5.14 0.04
CA ALA A 78 -7.27 -5.07 -0.99
C ALA A 78 -7.23 -6.34 -1.87
N PHE A 79 -7.36 -7.51 -1.27
CA PHE A 79 -7.37 -8.78 -1.98
C PHE A 79 -8.65 -8.97 -2.80
N TRP A 80 -9.79 -8.40 -2.40
CA TRP A 80 -11.00 -8.36 -3.23
C TRP A 80 -10.77 -7.64 -4.56
N PHE A 81 -9.89 -6.63 -4.60
CA PHE A 81 -9.49 -6.00 -5.86
C PHE A 81 -8.49 -6.84 -6.67
N GLN A 82 -7.68 -7.69 -6.02
CA GLN A 82 -6.70 -8.56 -6.68
C GLN A 82 -7.31 -9.83 -7.27
N VAL A 83 -8.29 -10.43 -6.59
CA VAL A 83 -8.94 -11.68 -7.00
C VAL A 83 -9.48 -11.66 -8.43
N PRO A 84 -10.21 -10.63 -8.91
CA PRO A 84 -10.69 -10.58 -10.29
C PRO A 84 -9.57 -10.68 -11.33
N PHE A 85 -8.41 -10.09 -11.07
CA PHE A 85 -7.25 -10.18 -11.98
C PHE A 85 -6.66 -11.58 -11.97
N GLY A 86 -6.56 -12.21 -10.79
CA GLY A 86 -6.16 -13.62 -10.67
C GLY A 86 -7.13 -14.59 -11.34
N MET A 87 -8.44 -14.30 -11.35
CA MET A 87 -9.45 -15.09 -12.05
C MET A 87 -9.33 -14.95 -13.59
N VAL A 88 -9.04 -13.74 -14.09
CA VAL A 88 -8.97 -13.46 -15.54
C VAL A 88 -7.64 -13.89 -16.15
N PHE A 89 -6.52 -13.62 -15.48
CA PHE A 89 -5.17 -13.84 -16.03
C PHE A 89 -4.46 -15.07 -15.45
N GLY A 90 -5.11 -15.79 -14.53
CA GLY A 90 -4.46 -16.76 -13.66
C GLY A 90 -3.68 -16.06 -12.54
N VAL A 91 -3.49 -16.74 -11.41
CA VAL A 91 -2.73 -16.19 -10.29
C VAL A 91 -1.24 -16.41 -10.53
N ASN A 92 -0.52 -15.32 -10.73
CA ASN A 92 0.92 -15.26 -10.89
C ASN A 92 1.44 -13.95 -10.27
N GLU A 93 2.75 -13.75 -10.35
CA GLU A 93 3.44 -12.61 -9.74
C GLU A 93 2.93 -11.25 -10.25
N TRP A 94 2.69 -11.09 -11.55
CA TRP A 94 2.28 -9.79 -12.08
C TRP A 94 0.77 -9.57 -11.96
N SER A 95 -0.05 -10.62 -12.08
CA SER A 95 -1.52 -10.52 -12.11
C SER A 95 -2.09 -9.95 -10.81
N VAL A 96 -1.53 -10.36 -9.67
CA VAL A 96 -2.01 -9.93 -8.34
C VAL A 96 -1.56 -8.50 -8.00
N VAL A 97 -0.54 -7.98 -8.69
CA VAL A 97 0.01 -6.63 -8.49
C VAL A 97 -0.71 -5.58 -9.35
N ILE A 98 -1.30 -5.97 -10.48
CA ILE A 98 -1.96 -5.03 -11.41
C ILE A 98 -2.89 -4.01 -10.72
N PRO A 99 -3.76 -4.37 -9.77
CA PRO A 99 -4.59 -3.39 -9.10
C PRO A 99 -3.77 -2.30 -8.40
N GLN A 100 -2.73 -2.69 -7.65
CA GLN A 100 -1.86 -1.75 -6.95
C GLN A 100 -1.11 -0.85 -7.95
N PHE A 101 -0.62 -1.45 -9.03
CA PHE A 101 0.02 -0.72 -10.12
C PHE A 101 -0.91 0.36 -10.70
N ILE A 102 -2.16 0.01 -11.02
CA ILE A 102 -3.15 0.96 -11.57
C ILE A 102 -3.38 2.12 -10.58
N LEU A 103 -3.52 1.83 -9.29
CA LEU A 103 -3.71 2.85 -8.26
C LEU A 103 -2.49 3.78 -8.14
N GLY A 104 -1.28 3.23 -8.23
CA GLY A 104 -0.03 3.99 -8.29
C GLY A 104 0.03 4.95 -9.49
N ILE A 105 -0.41 4.49 -10.67
CA ILE A 105 -0.46 5.36 -11.87
C ILE A 105 -1.52 6.46 -11.74
N ILE A 106 -2.70 6.15 -11.19
CA ILE A 106 -3.77 7.14 -10.99
C ILE A 106 -3.40 8.15 -9.90
N THR A 107 -2.57 7.78 -8.94
CA THR A 107 -2.07 8.69 -7.88
C THR A 107 -1.37 9.92 -8.46
N ILE A 108 -0.57 9.74 -9.53
CA ILE A 108 0.22 10.81 -10.15
C ILE A 108 -0.66 11.98 -10.65
N PRO A 109 -1.67 11.79 -11.52
CA PRO A 109 -2.56 12.87 -11.94
C PRO A 109 -3.41 13.40 -10.79
N VAL A 110 -3.84 12.56 -9.84
CA VAL A 110 -4.64 13.03 -8.69
C VAL A 110 -3.87 14.07 -7.88
N ILE A 111 -2.58 13.81 -7.59
CA ILE A 111 -1.69 14.77 -6.92
C ILE A 111 -1.53 16.04 -7.75
N TYR A 112 -1.28 15.91 -9.05
CA TYR A 112 -1.17 17.08 -9.94
C TYR A 112 -2.42 17.98 -9.84
N TYR A 113 -3.61 17.41 -9.99
CA TYR A 113 -4.85 18.17 -9.98
C TYR A 113 -5.24 18.70 -8.59
N ALA A 114 -4.83 18.03 -7.51
CA ALA A 114 -5.00 18.52 -6.16
C ALA A 114 -4.17 19.79 -5.90
N ILE A 115 -2.97 19.88 -6.48
CA ILE A 115 -1.99 20.94 -6.20
C ILE A 115 -2.07 22.10 -7.20
N VAL A 116 -2.48 21.85 -8.45
CA VAL A 116 -2.40 22.84 -9.54
C VAL A 116 -3.24 24.09 -9.28
N LYS A 117 -4.40 23.95 -8.64
CA LYS A 117 -5.29 25.07 -8.33
C LYS A 117 -4.74 25.95 -7.19
N PRO A 118 -4.33 25.41 -6.02
CA PRO A 118 -3.79 26.22 -4.93
C PRO A 118 -2.37 26.76 -5.17
N PHE A 119 -1.48 25.99 -5.80
CA PHE A 119 -0.04 26.31 -5.87
C PHE A 119 0.48 26.54 -7.29
N GLY A 120 -0.37 26.41 -8.30
CA GLY A 120 -0.01 26.60 -9.70
C GLY A 120 0.62 25.37 -10.37
N ARG A 121 0.85 25.49 -11.68
CA ARG A 121 1.31 24.37 -12.53
C ARG A 121 2.71 23.87 -12.18
N PHE A 122 3.60 24.78 -11.79
CA PHE A 122 4.97 24.44 -11.43
C PHE A 122 5.02 23.48 -10.24
N ALA A 123 4.44 23.88 -9.11
CA ALA A 123 4.41 23.07 -7.89
C ALA A 123 3.70 21.73 -8.11
N ALA A 124 2.61 21.72 -8.88
CA ALA A 124 1.89 20.49 -9.23
C ALA A 124 2.72 19.52 -10.07
N THR A 125 3.47 20.03 -11.04
CA THR A 125 4.36 19.21 -11.88
C THR A 125 5.48 18.62 -11.04
N VAL A 126 6.09 19.42 -10.16
CA VAL A 126 7.15 18.95 -9.24
C VAL A 126 6.61 17.85 -8.32
N ALA A 127 5.47 18.07 -7.67
CA ALA A 127 4.88 17.09 -6.77
C ALA A 127 4.52 15.77 -7.48
N ALA A 128 3.89 15.86 -8.66
CA ALA A 128 3.57 14.68 -9.47
C ALA A 128 4.83 13.94 -9.94
N SER A 129 5.88 14.69 -10.31
CA SER A 129 7.18 14.12 -10.71
C SER A 129 7.87 13.40 -9.56
N ILE A 130 7.85 13.98 -8.35
CA ILE A 130 8.42 13.35 -7.15
C ILE A 130 7.74 12.01 -6.90
N VAL A 131 6.41 11.94 -6.90
CA VAL A 131 5.70 10.67 -6.65
C VAL A 131 5.87 9.67 -7.80
N ALA A 132 6.01 10.14 -9.04
CA ALA A 132 6.28 9.27 -10.18
C ALA A 132 7.58 8.47 -10.03
N ILE A 133 8.61 9.05 -9.41
CA ILE A 133 9.94 8.44 -9.27
C ILE A 133 10.29 8.02 -7.85
N LEU A 134 9.47 8.36 -6.85
CA LEU A 134 9.80 8.10 -5.45
C LEU A 134 9.97 6.59 -5.27
N PRO A 135 11.16 6.08 -4.89
CA PRO A 135 11.43 4.64 -4.87
C PRO A 135 10.46 3.88 -3.98
N ALA A 136 10.17 4.43 -2.80
CA ALA A 136 9.21 3.86 -1.87
C ALA A 136 7.81 3.72 -2.50
N SER A 137 7.36 4.73 -3.27
CA SER A 137 6.08 4.66 -3.99
C SER A 137 6.13 3.60 -5.08
N VAL A 138 7.20 3.55 -5.88
CA VAL A 138 7.33 2.55 -6.94
C VAL A 138 7.23 1.13 -6.38
N ILE A 139 7.90 0.85 -5.26
CA ILE A 139 7.89 -0.47 -4.63
C ILE A 139 6.50 -0.82 -4.12
N ILE A 140 5.88 0.09 -3.37
CA ILE A 140 4.52 -0.10 -2.85
C ILE A 140 3.51 -0.33 -3.98
N ASP A 141 3.66 0.38 -5.09
CA ASP A 141 2.76 0.28 -6.24
C ASP A 141 3.06 -0.96 -7.13
N THR A 142 4.18 -1.65 -6.90
CA THR A 142 4.60 -2.85 -7.66
C THR A 142 4.68 -4.10 -6.81
N SER A 143 4.11 -4.04 -5.60
CA SER A 143 4.02 -5.15 -4.66
C SER A 143 2.56 -5.55 -4.45
N ASN A 144 2.32 -6.74 -3.91
CA ASN A 144 0.97 -7.30 -3.72
C ASN A 144 0.39 -7.01 -2.32
N GLU A 145 1.10 -6.24 -1.50
CA GLU A 145 0.64 -5.71 -0.23
C GLU A 145 -0.57 -4.78 -0.39
N PRO A 146 -1.40 -4.59 0.66
CA PRO A 146 -2.53 -3.66 0.64
C PRO A 146 -2.15 -2.16 0.63
N ASP A 147 -0.85 -1.83 0.70
CA ASP A 147 -0.36 -0.48 0.97
C ASP A 147 -0.73 0.56 -0.10
N ALA A 148 -0.63 0.22 -1.39
CA ALA A 148 -0.96 1.16 -2.47
C ALA A 148 -2.46 1.55 -2.44
N LEU A 149 -3.37 0.59 -2.20
CA LEU A 149 -4.79 0.88 -2.00
C LEU A 149 -5.04 1.80 -0.80
N VAL A 150 -4.38 1.56 0.33
CA VAL A 150 -4.51 2.44 1.50
C VAL A 150 -4.00 3.84 1.18
N ALA A 151 -2.81 3.97 0.60
CA ALA A 151 -2.23 5.26 0.24
C ALA A 151 -3.14 6.04 -0.74
N PHE A 152 -3.67 5.37 -1.76
CA PHE A 152 -4.58 5.96 -2.73
C PHE A 152 -5.89 6.42 -2.09
N CYS A 153 -6.51 5.58 -1.24
CA CYS A 153 -7.71 5.95 -0.49
C CYS A 153 -7.47 7.17 0.41
N LEU A 154 -6.33 7.22 1.11
CA LEU A 154 -5.97 8.37 1.96
C LEU A 154 -5.76 9.65 1.15
N LEU A 155 -5.17 9.55 -0.05
CA LEU A 155 -5.05 10.68 -0.97
C LEU A 155 -6.43 11.18 -1.44
N LEU A 156 -7.33 10.28 -1.83
CA LEU A 156 -8.70 10.66 -2.20
C LEU A 156 -9.46 11.27 -1.03
N SER A 157 -9.29 10.74 0.19
CA SER A 157 -9.81 11.32 1.42
C SER A 157 -9.28 12.74 1.65
N ALA A 158 -7.97 12.98 1.47
CA ALA A 158 -7.39 14.31 1.59
C ALA A 158 -8.01 15.29 0.57
N VAL A 159 -8.16 14.89 -0.69
CA VAL A 159 -8.82 15.72 -1.72
C VAL A 159 -10.30 15.97 -1.37
N ALA A 160 -11.01 14.96 -0.89
CA ALA A 160 -12.42 15.05 -0.54
C ALA A 160 -12.65 15.97 0.67
N ILE A 161 -11.84 15.86 1.73
CA ILE A 161 -11.98 16.71 2.92
C ILE A 161 -11.62 18.17 2.62
N MET A 162 -10.61 18.41 1.77
CA MET A 162 -10.28 19.75 1.26
C MET A 162 -11.48 20.40 0.56
N LYS A 163 -12.20 19.63 -0.26
CA LYS A 163 -13.42 20.11 -0.92
C LYS A 163 -14.58 20.28 0.08
N ALA A 164 -14.75 19.36 1.03
CA ALA A 164 -15.80 19.43 2.05
C ALA A 164 -15.66 20.63 3.01
N ALA A 165 -14.45 21.15 3.21
CA ALA A 165 -14.24 22.36 3.99
C ALA A 165 -14.74 23.63 3.26
N HIS A 166 -14.62 23.66 1.93
CA HIS A 166 -15.02 24.82 1.12
C HIS A 166 -16.45 24.73 0.56
N HIS A 167 -17.02 23.53 0.49
CA HIS A 167 -18.37 23.27 0.02
C HIS A 167 -19.19 22.60 1.12
N THR A 168 -20.45 23.01 1.28
CA THR A 168 -21.37 22.42 2.27
C THR A 168 -21.96 21.07 1.85
N ASP A 169 -21.59 20.56 0.67
CA ASP A 169 -22.14 19.33 0.12
C ASP A 169 -21.67 18.09 0.91
N TRP A 170 -22.63 17.26 1.36
CA TRP A 170 -22.34 16.00 2.03
C TRP A 170 -21.66 14.95 1.15
N ARG A 171 -21.78 15.06 -0.18
CA ARG A 171 -21.13 14.14 -1.13
C ARG A 171 -19.64 13.97 -0.88
N TRP A 172 -18.94 15.06 -0.53
CA TRP A 172 -17.49 15.01 -0.28
C TRP A 172 -17.17 14.33 1.05
N LEU A 173 -18.01 14.50 2.08
CA LEU A 173 -17.87 13.78 3.34
C LEU A 173 -18.18 12.29 3.18
N ILE A 174 -19.14 11.93 2.32
CA ILE A 174 -19.43 10.54 1.98
C ILE A 174 -18.24 9.90 1.26
N ILE A 175 -17.69 10.55 0.22
CA ILE A 175 -16.48 10.06 -0.47
C ILE A 175 -15.32 9.90 0.50
N PHE A 176 -15.10 10.91 1.35
CA PHE A 176 -14.08 10.87 2.40
C PHE A 176 -14.24 9.66 3.32
N ALA A 177 -15.46 9.45 3.84
CA ALA A 177 -15.76 8.35 4.75
C ALA A 177 -15.58 6.98 4.09
N VAL A 178 -16.10 6.81 2.87
CA VAL A 178 -15.96 5.57 2.10
C VAL A 178 -14.49 5.24 1.85
N CYS A 179 -13.68 6.21 1.43
CA CYS A 179 -12.25 5.99 1.18
C CYS A 179 -11.50 5.60 2.47
N ILE A 180 -11.75 6.29 3.59
CA ILE A 180 -11.15 5.93 4.89
C ILE A 180 -11.54 4.50 5.29
N SER A 181 -12.81 4.13 5.13
CA SER A 181 -13.31 2.79 5.50
C SER A 181 -12.81 1.67 4.60
N ILE A 182 -12.60 1.92 3.30
CA ILE A 182 -11.90 0.97 2.40
C ILE A 182 -10.45 0.80 2.87
N GLY A 183 -9.77 1.90 3.22
CA GLY A 183 -8.42 1.85 3.80
C GLY A 183 -8.37 1.02 5.08
N PHE A 184 -9.34 1.19 5.98
CA PHE A 184 -9.46 0.40 7.20
C PHE A 184 -9.69 -1.09 6.90
N ASN A 185 -10.60 -1.42 5.99
CA ASN A 185 -10.83 -2.81 5.56
C ASN A 185 -9.70 -3.38 4.68
N SER A 186 -8.61 -2.63 4.45
CA SER A 186 -7.40 -3.10 3.78
C SER A 186 -6.22 -3.24 4.74
N LYS A 187 -6.04 -2.29 5.67
CA LYS A 187 -4.90 -2.25 6.61
C LYS A 187 -5.21 -1.65 7.99
N MET A 188 -6.44 -1.85 8.49
CA MET A 188 -6.88 -1.54 9.86
C MET A 188 -6.48 -0.11 10.31
N PHE A 189 -5.95 0.04 11.53
CA PHE A 189 -5.66 1.34 12.16
C PHE A 189 -4.67 2.23 11.41
N VAL A 190 -3.88 1.69 10.48
CA VAL A 190 -3.00 2.51 9.64
C VAL A 190 -3.80 3.56 8.87
N ALA A 191 -5.00 3.21 8.39
CA ALA A 191 -5.87 4.15 7.69
C ALA A 191 -6.45 5.25 8.60
N TYR A 192 -6.44 5.07 9.92
CA TYR A 192 -6.95 6.04 10.89
C TYR A 192 -5.88 7.00 11.41
N VAL A 193 -4.60 6.72 11.18
CA VAL A 193 -3.49 7.62 11.59
C VAL A 193 -3.70 9.09 11.15
N PRO A 194 -4.08 9.40 9.89
CA PRO A 194 -4.30 10.78 9.47
C PRO A 194 -5.69 11.33 9.86
N LEU A 195 -6.58 10.51 10.40
CA LEU A 195 -7.98 10.89 10.66
C LEU A 195 -8.12 12.10 11.61
N PRO A 196 -7.34 12.22 12.71
CA PRO A 196 -7.41 13.41 13.58
C PRO A 196 -7.06 14.70 12.83
N ILE A 197 -6.07 14.65 11.93
CA ILE A 197 -5.65 15.80 11.12
C ILE A 197 -6.76 16.18 10.13
N PHE A 198 -7.40 15.21 9.48
CA PHE A 198 -8.52 15.49 8.57
C PHE A 198 -9.72 16.11 9.28
N MET A 199 -10.09 15.58 10.45
CA MET A 199 -11.20 16.14 11.23
C MET A 199 -10.86 17.53 11.79
N GLY A 200 -9.63 17.73 12.26
CA GLY A 200 -9.13 19.04 12.68
C GLY A 200 -9.12 20.06 11.54
N TYR A 201 -8.70 19.66 10.34
CA TYR A 201 -8.77 20.48 9.14
C TYR A 201 -10.22 20.89 8.83
N LEU A 202 -11.18 19.96 8.87
CA LEU A 202 -12.59 20.30 8.66
C LEU A 202 -13.09 21.28 9.72
N LEU A 203 -12.70 21.11 10.99
CA LEU A 203 -13.08 22.01 12.07
C LEU A 203 -12.56 23.44 11.85
N MET A 204 -11.30 23.57 11.42
CA MET A 204 -10.63 24.87 11.26
C MET A 204 -10.94 25.57 9.93
N ALA A 205 -11.06 24.81 8.84
CA ALA A 205 -11.18 25.36 7.48
C ALA A 205 -12.63 25.49 7.01
N SER A 206 -13.61 24.89 7.72
CA SER A 206 -15.02 25.00 7.34
C SER A 206 -15.55 26.42 7.52
N LYS A 207 -16.28 26.91 6.51
CA LYS A 207 -16.97 28.21 6.56
C LYS A 207 -18.33 28.17 7.25
N THR A 208 -18.79 26.99 7.70
CA THR A 208 -20.06 26.82 8.40
C THR A 208 -19.95 27.21 9.88
N LYS A 209 -21.09 27.41 10.54
CA LYS A 209 -21.13 27.64 12.00
C LYS A 209 -20.50 26.45 12.72
N LEU A 210 -19.83 26.70 13.85
CA LEU A 210 -19.14 25.67 14.64
C LEU A 210 -20.05 24.48 14.96
N LYS A 211 -21.29 24.74 15.37
CA LYS A 211 -22.30 23.70 15.65
C LYS A 211 -22.53 22.77 14.46
N ASP A 212 -22.68 23.32 13.26
CA ASP A 212 -22.95 22.55 12.04
C ASP A 212 -21.70 21.75 11.63
N THR A 213 -20.52 22.34 11.78
CA THR A 213 -19.24 21.64 11.55
C THR A 213 -19.08 20.45 12.51
N LEU A 214 -19.42 20.61 13.79
CA LEU A 214 -19.40 19.51 14.77
C LEU A 214 -20.38 18.40 14.40
N ILE A 215 -21.62 18.73 13.98
CA ILE A 215 -22.58 17.74 13.50
C ILE A 215 -22.02 16.98 12.30
N ARG A 216 -21.40 17.67 11.35
CA ARG A 216 -20.76 17.05 10.17
C ARG A 216 -19.64 16.09 10.58
N ILE A 217 -18.77 16.50 11.51
CA ILE A 217 -17.70 15.64 12.04
C ILE A 217 -18.27 14.40 12.71
N ILE A 218 -19.26 14.57 13.59
CA ILE A 218 -19.89 13.45 14.32
C ILE A 218 -20.55 12.48 13.35
N CYS A 219 -21.40 12.97 12.44
CA CYS A 219 -22.09 12.12 11.47
C CYS A 219 -21.10 11.38 10.55
N THR A 220 -20.07 12.08 10.08
CA THR A 220 -19.03 11.47 9.24
C THR A 220 -18.24 10.41 10.01
N SER A 221 -17.92 10.67 11.28
CA SER A 221 -17.20 9.72 12.13
C SER A 221 -18.03 8.46 12.40
N ILE A 222 -19.32 8.60 12.71
CA ILE A 222 -20.23 7.47 12.87
C ILE A 222 -20.30 6.67 11.57
N PHE A 223 -20.42 7.35 10.43
CA PHE A 223 -20.50 6.69 9.13
C PHE A 223 -19.22 5.91 8.79
N ILE A 224 -18.05 6.47 9.09
CA ILE A 224 -16.75 5.78 8.97
C ILE A 224 -16.74 4.52 9.84
N LEU A 225 -17.14 4.62 11.11
CA LEU A 225 -17.13 3.48 12.03
C LEU A 225 -18.05 2.36 11.55
N VAL A 226 -19.26 2.69 11.12
CA VAL A 226 -20.22 1.70 10.59
C VAL A 226 -19.63 0.95 9.38
N LEU A 227 -19.11 1.68 8.38
CA LEU A 227 -18.54 1.06 7.18
C LEU A 227 -17.28 0.25 7.48
N SER A 228 -16.40 0.80 8.32
CA SER A 228 -15.15 0.14 8.71
C SER A 228 -15.40 -1.16 9.47
N PHE A 229 -16.38 -1.20 10.36
CA PHE A 229 -16.62 -2.34 11.24
C PHE A 229 -17.59 -3.37 10.62
N THR A 230 -18.10 -3.13 9.41
CA THR A 230 -19.06 -4.03 8.76
C THR A 230 -18.47 -5.43 8.55
N TRP A 231 -17.31 -5.53 7.91
CA TRP A 231 -16.66 -6.84 7.69
C TRP A 231 -16.18 -7.44 9.01
N LEU A 232 -15.54 -6.62 9.85
CA LEU A 232 -15.03 -7.02 11.17
C LEU A 232 -16.12 -7.68 12.03
N SER A 233 -17.28 -7.05 12.11
CA SER A 233 -18.44 -7.57 12.85
C SER A 233 -19.01 -8.82 12.20
N SER A 234 -18.97 -8.93 10.86
CA SER A 234 -19.40 -10.14 10.15
C SER A 234 -18.53 -11.35 10.53
N VAL A 235 -17.21 -11.15 10.64
CA VAL A 235 -16.29 -12.21 11.12
C VAL A 235 -16.55 -12.54 12.59
N ALA A 236 -16.69 -11.52 13.44
CA ALA A 236 -16.93 -11.72 14.88
C ALA A 236 -18.25 -12.45 15.18
N LEU A 237 -19.28 -12.23 14.37
CA LEU A 237 -20.60 -12.85 14.52
C LEU A 237 -20.71 -14.22 13.86
N THR A 238 -19.76 -14.59 12.99
CA THR A 238 -19.74 -15.92 12.39
C THR A 238 -19.12 -16.92 13.38
N ALA A 239 -19.86 -18.02 13.64
CA ALA A 239 -19.40 -19.09 14.53
C ALA A 239 -18.04 -19.65 14.08
N GLU A 240 -17.20 -20.01 15.05
CA GLU A 240 -15.81 -20.42 14.80
C GLU A 240 -15.70 -21.63 13.86
N ASP A 241 -16.65 -22.56 13.92
CA ASP A 241 -16.69 -23.74 13.03
C ASP A 241 -17.05 -23.40 11.57
N ASN A 242 -17.58 -22.19 11.32
CA ASN A 242 -18.07 -21.75 10.01
C ASN A 242 -17.18 -20.69 9.36
N ARG A 243 -16.00 -20.42 9.91
CA ARG A 243 -15.03 -19.45 9.37
C ARG A 243 -13.59 -19.92 9.56
N PRO A 244 -12.64 -19.42 8.76
CA PRO A 244 -11.22 -19.66 9.03
C PRO A 244 -10.79 -19.12 10.40
N TYR A 245 -9.74 -19.72 10.95
CA TYR A 245 -9.05 -19.20 12.11
C TYR A 245 -8.50 -17.80 11.82
N VAL A 246 -8.64 -16.86 12.76
CA VAL A 246 -8.11 -15.51 12.59
C VAL A 246 -6.58 -15.55 12.68
N GLY A 247 -5.89 -15.42 11.54
CA GLY A 247 -4.44 -15.46 11.48
C GLY A 247 -3.78 -14.39 12.34
N SER A 248 -2.56 -14.66 12.81
CA SER A 248 -1.76 -13.74 13.65
C SER A 248 -2.37 -13.41 15.01
N THR A 249 -3.28 -14.26 15.49
CA THR A 249 -3.85 -14.22 16.84
C THR A 249 -3.61 -15.54 17.56
N GLN A 250 -3.73 -15.56 18.88
CA GLN A 250 -3.67 -16.79 19.69
C GLN A 250 -5.06 -17.30 20.09
N ASP A 251 -6.06 -16.41 20.05
CA ASP A 251 -7.40 -16.57 20.60
C ASP A 251 -8.49 -16.62 19.52
N ASN A 252 -8.13 -16.77 18.24
CA ASN A 252 -9.09 -16.79 17.12
C ASN A 252 -9.96 -15.51 17.03
N SER A 253 -9.47 -14.40 17.58
CA SER A 253 -10.26 -13.18 17.77
C SER A 253 -9.91 -12.09 16.77
N ILE A 254 -10.90 -11.71 15.97
CA ILE A 254 -10.76 -10.63 14.99
C ILE A 254 -10.54 -9.26 15.67
N TRP A 255 -11.00 -9.11 16.91
CA TRP A 255 -10.74 -7.92 17.73
C TRP A 255 -9.27 -7.84 18.16
N THR A 256 -8.68 -8.97 18.55
CA THR A 256 -7.25 -9.07 18.89
C THR A 256 -6.39 -8.77 17.66
N LEU A 257 -6.73 -9.31 16.48
CA LEU A 257 -6.04 -8.97 15.23
C LEU A 257 -6.08 -7.46 14.93
N THR A 258 -7.21 -6.82 15.21
CA THR A 258 -7.47 -5.43 14.86
C THR A 258 -6.82 -4.46 15.83
N PHE A 259 -7.18 -4.56 17.12
CA PHE A 259 -6.78 -3.60 18.15
C PHE A 259 -5.38 -3.86 18.70
N ASP A 260 -4.94 -5.12 18.78
CA ASP A 260 -3.62 -5.45 19.31
C ASP A 260 -2.58 -5.53 18.18
N TYR A 261 -2.66 -6.56 17.34
CA TYR A 261 -1.64 -6.85 16.31
C TYR A 261 -1.50 -5.72 15.26
N ASN A 262 -2.61 -5.26 14.68
CA ASN A 262 -2.61 -4.17 13.70
C ASN A 262 -2.78 -2.76 14.31
N GLY A 263 -2.90 -2.66 15.64
CA GLY A 263 -3.17 -1.41 16.36
C GLY A 263 -2.08 -1.09 17.38
N LEU A 264 -2.38 -1.34 18.66
CA LEU A 264 -1.58 -0.93 19.82
C LEU A 264 -0.12 -1.38 19.75
N ARG A 265 0.15 -2.60 19.27
CA ARG A 265 1.54 -3.11 19.15
C ARG A 265 2.39 -2.33 18.16
N ARG A 266 1.78 -1.61 17.20
CA ARG A 266 2.50 -0.76 16.24
C ARG A 266 2.88 0.60 16.81
N PHE A 267 2.26 1.02 17.91
CA PHE A 267 2.62 2.25 18.62
C PHE A 267 3.68 2.01 19.70
N GLY A 268 3.86 0.76 20.16
CA GLY A 268 4.92 0.37 21.10
C GLY A 268 6.34 0.35 20.49
N GLY A 269 6.45 0.27 19.16
CA GLY A 269 7.70 0.42 18.41
C GLY A 269 7.43 1.17 17.11
N PHE A 270 7.84 2.44 17.03
CA PHE A 270 7.52 3.32 15.91
C PHE A 270 7.88 2.70 14.55
N GLY A 271 6.86 2.38 13.74
CA GLY A 271 6.98 2.11 12.30
C GLY A 271 7.62 0.76 11.89
N GLY A 272 7.85 -0.16 12.83
CA GLY A 272 8.36 -1.50 12.54
C GLY A 272 7.25 -2.56 12.43
N PRO A 273 7.58 -3.78 11.94
CA PRO A 273 6.75 -4.96 12.21
C PRO A 273 6.47 -5.06 13.71
N PRO A 274 5.31 -5.59 14.13
CA PRO A 274 5.06 -5.81 15.55
C PRO A 274 6.23 -6.62 16.13
N PRO A 275 6.73 -6.28 17.34
CA PRO A 275 7.83 -7.03 17.95
C PRO A 275 7.46 -8.51 17.96
N ASN A 276 8.35 -9.37 17.45
CA ASN A 276 8.21 -10.81 17.59
C ASN A 276 8.21 -11.12 19.08
N SER A 277 7.03 -11.32 19.64
CA SER A 277 6.86 -11.89 20.97
C SER A 277 7.13 -13.40 20.87
N ILE A 278 8.37 -13.78 20.52
CA ILE A 278 8.95 -15.05 20.91
C ILE A 278 9.55 -14.83 22.31
N ALA A 279 8.71 -14.41 23.25
CA ALA A 279 9.03 -14.49 24.66
C ALA A 279 8.53 -15.86 25.12
N GLY A 280 9.36 -16.90 24.98
CA GLY A 280 8.99 -18.21 25.50
C GLY A 280 9.68 -19.45 24.94
N VAL A 281 10.55 -19.36 23.93
CA VAL A 281 11.43 -20.49 23.60
C VAL A 281 12.80 -20.19 24.19
N THR A 282 12.99 -20.60 25.44
CA THR A 282 14.33 -20.84 25.95
C THR A 282 15.05 -21.71 24.93
N ALA A 283 16.11 -21.17 24.33
CA ALA A 283 17.02 -21.93 23.51
C ALA A 283 17.59 -23.06 24.37
N VAL A 284 16.97 -24.23 24.32
CA VAL A 284 17.60 -25.46 24.79
C VAL A 284 18.71 -25.71 23.80
N ASN A 285 19.93 -25.48 24.26
CA ASN A 285 21.16 -25.68 23.55
C ASN A 285 21.44 -27.20 23.50
N PRO A 286 21.33 -27.92 22.37
CA PRO A 286 21.90 -29.25 22.27
C PRO A 286 23.28 -29.07 21.66
N ALA A 287 24.31 -29.10 22.49
CA ALA A 287 25.67 -29.28 22.03
C ALA A 287 25.75 -30.57 21.21
N LEU A 288 26.02 -30.48 19.90
CA LEU A 288 26.56 -31.58 19.09
C LEU A 288 27.57 -31.04 18.05
N PRO A 289 28.62 -31.81 17.72
CA PRO A 289 29.85 -31.30 17.11
C PRO A 289 29.78 -31.24 15.58
N ASN A 290 30.51 -30.28 15.02
CA ASN A 290 30.86 -30.15 13.60
C ASN A 290 31.21 -31.48 12.92
N GLN A 291 30.47 -31.89 11.89
CA GLN A 291 31.01 -32.67 10.77
C GLN A 291 30.27 -32.42 9.44
N TYR A 292 31.02 -31.83 8.50
CA TYR A 292 31.17 -32.22 7.08
C TYR A 292 30.08 -31.97 6.00
N THR A 293 30.57 -31.24 4.99
CA THR A 293 30.50 -31.39 3.52
C THR A 293 29.37 -30.79 2.68
N GLN A 294 29.81 -29.90 1.79
CA GLN A 294 29.24 -29.54 0.49
C GLN A 294 28.70 -30.76 -0.26
N ASN A 295 27.51 -30.66 -0.84
CA ASN A 295 27.24 -31.03 -2.24
C ASN A 295 25.82 -30.62 -2.66
N LYS A 296 25.76 -29.88 -3.78
CA LYS A 296 24.78 -29.94 -4.88
C LYS A 296 23.31 -30.25 -4.51
N ALA A 297 22.46 -29.21 -4.49
CA ALA A 297 21.01 -29.40 -4.52
C ALA A 297 20.57 -29.57 -5.99
N ASP A 298 20.33 -30.82 -6.37
CA ASP A 298 19.59 -31.18 -7.57
C ASP A 298 18.11 -30.75 -7.40
N GLU A 299 17.53 -30.36 -8.52
CA GLU A 299 16.14 -29.96 -8.77
C GLU A 299 15.15 -31.03 -8.24
N PRO A 300 14.03 -30.68 -7.56
CA PRO A 300 13.06 -31.68 -7.18
C PRO A 300 12.17 -32.04 -8.38
N ASP A 301 12.29 -33.31 -8.75
CA ASP A 301 11.48 -34.06 -9.69
C ASP A 301 9.99 -33.93 -9.40
N ASN A 302 9.22 -33.79 -10.47
CA ASN A 302 7.80 -33.52 -10.49
C ASN A 302 7.10 -34.82 -10.89
N THR A 303 6.81 -35.69 -9.92
CA THR A 303 5.96 -36.88 -10.14
C THR A 303 5.03 -37.10 -8.94
N ASP A 304 3.77 -36.72 -9.16
CA ASP A 304 2.52 -37.31 -8.67
C ASP A 304 2.54 -38.17 -7.39
N ASP A 305 1.92 -37.65 -6.32
CA ASP A 305 0.90 -38.44 -5.61
C ASP A 305 -0.20 -37.53 -5.04
N ILE A 306 -1.43 -37.77 -5.51
CA ILE A 306 -2.65 -37.09 -5.11
C ILE A 306 -3.18 -37.80 -3.86
N THR A 307 -2.64 -37.45 -2.69
CA THR A 307 -3.35 -37.65 -1.41
C THR A 307 -3.05 -36.48 -0.48
N GLY A 308 -4.10 -35.85 0.06
CA GLY A 308 -4.01 -34.71 0.96
C GLY A 308 -3.42 -35.08 2.33
N LEU A 309 -2.09 -35.25 2.38
CA LEU A 309 -1.34 -35.39 3.62
C LEU A 309 -0.77 -34.02 4.00
N ALA A 310 -1.22 -33.51 5.14
CA ALA A 310 -0.63 -32.34 5.78
C ALA A 310 0.89 -32.53 6.01
N PRO A 311 1.70 -31.45 5.98
CA PRO A 311 3.15 -31.56 6.09
C PRO A 311 3.59 -32.27 7.38
N PRO A 312 4.64 -33.13 7.34
CA PRO A 312 5.12 -33.92 8.48
C PRO A 312 5.95 -33.12 9.51
N CYS A 313 6.21 -31.84 9.28
CA CYS A 313 6.92 -30.94 10.21
C CYS A 313 6.41 -29.50 10.08
N LEU A 314 6.54 -28.70 11.15
CA LEU A 314 6.23 -27.28 11.11
C LEU A 314 7.41 -26.51 10.50
N PRO A 315 7.19 -25.66 9.47
CA PRO A 315 8.24 -24.79 8.99
C PRO A 315 8.65 -23.82 10.10
N LEU A 316 9.95 -23.76 10.42
CA LEU A 316 10.54 -22.82 11.39
C LEU A 316 10.28 -21.35 11.00
N SER A 317 10.06 -21.12 9.71
CA SER A 317 9.75 -19.86 9.04
C SER A 317 8.26 -19.82 8.64
N ALA A 318 7.36 -20.09 9.60
CA ALA A 318 5.93 -19.94 9.38
C ALA A 318 5.60 -18.50 8.92
N PRO A 319 4.89 -18.29 7.80
CA PRO A 319 4.42 -16.96 7.38
C PRO A 319 3.71 -16.24 8.53
N PRO A 320 3.77 -14.90 8.61
CA PRO A 320 3.09 -14.13 9.65
C PRO A 320 1.59 -14.48 9.64
N GLY A 321 1.16 -15.31 10.59
CA GLY A 321 -0.16 -15.93 10.58
C GLY A 321 -0.19 -17.37 11.07
N MET A 322 0.83 -18.16 10.72
CA MET A 322 0.96 -19.57 11.14
C MET A 322 1.83 -19.77 12.40
N ALA A 323 2.65 -18.78 12.76
CA ALA A 323 3.51 -18.83 13.95
C ALA A 323 2.75 -18.87 15.29
N LEU A 324 1.42 -18.68 15.28
CA LEU A 324 0.58 -18.60 16.48
C LEU A 324 -0.62 -19.56 16.46
N LEU A 325 -0.66 -20.51 15.52
CA LEU A 325 -1.66 -21.57 15.59
C LEU A 325 -1.60 -22.23 16.97
N PRO A 326 -2.73 -22.47 17.66
CA PRO A 326 -2.72 -23.29 18.86
C PRO A 326 -2.02 -24.61 18.51
N PRO A 327 -1.19 -25.18 19.39
CA PRO A 327 -0.47 -26.40 19.08
C PRO A 327 -1.47 -27.54 18.83
N GLN A 328 -1.86 -27.71 17.57
CA GLN A 328 -2.83 -28.74 17.18
C GLN A 328 -2.21 -30.14 17.24
N ARG A 329 -0.89 -30.26 17.48
CA ARG A 329 -0.22 -31.51 17.87
C ARG A 329 0.97 -31.21 18.79
N PRO A 330 1.00 -31.71 20.04
CA PRO A 330 2.08 -31.40 21.00
C PRO A 330 3.50 -31.91 20.66
N ASN A 331 3.79 -32.52 19.50
CA ASN A 331 5.04 -33.30 19.30
C ASN A 331 5.60 -33.32 17.85
N LEU A 332 5.36 -32.31 17.01
CA LEU A 332 5.98 -32.27 15.68
C LEU A 332 7.41 -31.68 15.76
N PRO A 333 8.45 -32.39 15.27
CA PRO A 333 9.81 -31.85 15.26
C PRO A 333 9.94 -30.68 14.25
N PRO A 334 10.77 -29.66 14.54
CA PRO A 334 11.07 -28.59 13.60
C PRO A 334 11.80 -29.15 12.35
N CYS A 335 11.44 -28.66 11.15
CA CYS A 335 12.11 -29.10 9.92
C CYS A 335 13.60 -28.66 9.95
N PRO A 336 14.56 -29.57 9.73
CA PRO A 336 15.97 -29.20 9.64
C PRO A 336 16.25 -28.49 8.30
N ASN A 337 16.95 -27.36 8.37
CA ASN A 337 17.50 -26.56 7.27
C ASN A 337 16.64 -25.41 6.71
N ASP A 338 16.29 -24.43 7.55
CA ASP A 338 15.91 -23.10 7.03
C ASP A 338 16.69 -22.01 7.78
N THR A 339 17.98 -21.91 7.47
CA THR A 339 18.82 -20.78 7.89
C THR A 339 18.55 -19.61 6.93
N THR A 340 17.36 -19.05 6.97
CA THR A 340 17.15 -17.71 6.42
C THR A 340 17.77 -16.72 7.40
N ALA A 341 18.93 -16.18 7.03
CA ALA A 341 19.61 -15.10 7.70
C ALA A 341 18.67 -13.88 7.84
N PHE A 342 17.94 -13.81 8.95
CA PHE A 342 17.35 -12.56 9.39
C PHE A 342 18.47 -11.72 10.00
N LEU A 343 18.72 -10.59 9.35
CA LEU A 343 19.71 -9.60 9.74
C LEU A 343 19.53 -9.25 11.22
N ASP A 344 20.65 -9.28 11.92
CA ASP A 344 20.86 -8.84 13.30
C ASP A 344 20.12 -7.52 13.59
N ASP A 345 19.13 -7.57 14.48
CA ASP A 345 18.20 -6.47 14.81
C ASP A 345 18.78 -5.51 15.88
N SER A 346 20.10 -5.53 16.07
CA SER A 346 20.78 -4.84 17.18
C SER A 346 21.12 -3.37 16.93
N ASP A 347 20.90 -2.81 15.74
CA ASP A 347 21.48 -1.49 15.37
C ASP A 347 20.47 -0.44 14.84
N ARG A 348 19.21 -0.47 15.30
CA ARG A 348 18.21 0.58 14.98
C ARG A 348 18.35 1.83 15.87
N SER A 349 19.35 2.67 15.59
CA SER A 349 19.32 4.06 16.05
C SER A 349 18.37 4.89 15.16
N LEU A 350 17.24 5.36 15.70
CA LEU A 350 16.29 6.26 15.00
C LEU A 350 16.94 7.63 14.75
N ASN A 351 17.61 7.80 13.60
CA ASN A 351 18.15 9.08 13.15
C ASN A 351 17.71 9.36 11.69
N ILE A 352 17.63 10.63 11.28
CA ILE A 352 17.27 11.05 9.90
C ILE A 352 18.13 10.36 8.82
N LEU A 353 19.37 10.00 9.15
CA LEU A 353 20.29 9.28 8.27
C LEU A 353 19.91 7.80 8.04
N ALA A 354 18.94 7.25 8.77
CA ALA A 354 18.42 5.90 8.53
C ALA A 354 17.74 5.75 7.16
N LEU A 355 17.26 6.86 6.58
CA LEU A 355 16.76 6.92 5.20
C LEU A 355 17.84 6.59 4.14
N LEU A 356 19.12 6.75 4.49
CA LEU A 356 20.27 6.53 3.62
C LEU A 356 21.02 5.23 3.94
N ARG A 357 20.46 4.35 4.79
CA ARG A 357 21.02 3.01 5.08
C ARG A 357 20.17 1.90 4.47
N PRO A 358 20.76 0.75 4.11
CA PRO A 358 19.99 -0.41 3.67
C PRO A 358 18.90 -0.77 4.72
N PRO A 359 17.69 -1.15 4.28
CA PRO A 359 17.32 -1.45 2.89
C PRO A 359 16.91 -0.23 2.04
N LEU A 360 16.70 0.96 2.64
CA LEU A 360 16.19 2.14 1.92
C LEU A 360 17.26 2.86 1.06
N ALA A 361 18.55 2.77 1.44
CA ALA A 361 19.67 3.37 0.71
C ALA A 361 19.76 2.92 -0.76
N ASN A 362 19.57 1.62 -0.99
CA ASN A 362 19.74 1.02 -2.31
C ASN A 362 18.67 1.49 -3.29
N GLN A 363 17.57 2.05 -2.80
CA GLN A 363 16.41 2.45 -3.60
C GLN A 363 16.44 3.96 -3.93
N LEU A 364 16.92 4.80 -3.01
CA LEU A 364 16.98 6.26 -3.18
C LEU A 364 18.11 6.74 -4.11
N GLY A 365 19.23 6.02 -4.19
CA GLY A 365 20.40 6.46 -4.98
C GLY A 365 20.17 6.50 -6.49
N TRP A 366 19.41 5.56 -7.05
CA TRP A 366 19.27 5.40 -8.51
C TRP A 366 18.20 6.30 -9.15
N LEU A 367 17.21 6.77 -8.38
CA LEU A 367 16.06 7.53 -8.92
C LEU A 367 16.25 9.07 -8.81
N LEU A 368 17.25 9.51 -8.07
CA LEU A 368 17.62 10.93 -7.92
C LEU A 368 17.96 11.63 -9.26
N PRO A 369 18.77 11.03 -10.17
CA PRO A 369 19.06 11.62 -11.47
C PRO A 369 17.80 11.81 -12.35
N LEU A 370 16.85 10.85 -12.27
CA LEU A 370 15.57 10.94 -12.99
C LEU A 370 14.69 12.08 -12.46
N GLY A 371 14.74 12.34 -11.15
CA GLY A 371 14.05 13.48 -10.55
C GLY A 371 14.57 14.82 -11.01
N ILE A 372 15.88 14.93 -11.20
CA ILE A 372 16.50 16.13 -11.76
C ILE A 372 16.07 16.33 -13.22
N ILE A 373 15.97 15.25 -14.01
CA ILE A 373 15.50 15.31 -15.41
C ILE A 373 14.02 15.71 -15.48
N LEU A 374 13.17 15.25 -14.57
CA LEU A 374 11.76 15.65 -14.51
C LEU A 374 11.55 17.13 -14.13
N LEU A 375 12.58 17.80 -13.60
CA LEU A 375 12.57 19.25 -13.41
C LEU A 375 12.84 20.04 -14.71
N VAL A 376 13.22 19.40 -15.82
CA VAL A 376 13.44 20.08 -17.10
C VAL A 376 12.17 20.73 -17.67
N PRO A 377 11.00 20.05 -17.75
CA PRO A 377 9.76 20.70 -18.16
C PRO A 377 9.29 21.77 -17.15
N VAL A 378 9.68 21.62 -15.88
CA VAL A 378 9.44 22.59 -14.80
C VAL A 378 10.22 23.88 -15.06
N VAL A 379 11.49 23.79 -15.46
CA VAL A 379 12.35 24.92 -15.88
C VAL A 379 11.87 25.53 -17.21
N ALA A 380 11.52 24.70 -18.19
CA ALA A 380 11.05 25.16 -19.50
C ALA A 380 9.74 25.96 -19.45
N THR A 381 8.89 25.73 -18.43
CA THR A 381 7.60 26.44 -18.25
C THR A 381 7.66 27.59 -17.26
N SER A 382 8.76 27.76 -16.52
CA SER A 382 8.96 28.87 -15.56
C SER A 382 9.66 30.08 -16.17
N PHE A 383 10.16 29.99 -17.41
CA PHE A 383 10.59 31.17 -18.15
C PHE A 383 9.38 32.03 -18.57
N PRO A 384 9.28 33.29 -18.11
CA PRO A 384 8.27 34.20 -18.64
C PRO A 384 8.50 34.38 -20.14
N ALA A 385 7.42 34.28 -20.92
CA ALA A 385 7.43 34.46 -22.38
C ALA A 385 7.91 35.87 -22.84
N GLN A 386 8.32 36.75 -21.91
CA GLN A 386 8.93 38.05 -22.21
C GLN A 386 10.35 37.93 -22.80
N GLY A 387 11.04 36.78 -22.68
CA GLY A 387 12.38 36.60 -23.24
C GLY A 387 12.45 36.37 -24.77
N TYR A 388 11.32 36.12 -25.43
CA TYR A 388 11.30 35.82 -26.87
C TYR A 388 11.05 37.06 -27.76
N GLU A 389 10.66 38.19 -27.19
CA GLU A 389 10.53 39.46 -27.95
C GLU A 389 11.85 40.24 -28.01
N SER A 390 12.78 40.02 -27.07
CA SER A 390 14.06 40.73 -26.99
C SER A 390 15.09 40.28 -28.04
N GLY A 391 14.94 39.06 -28.59
CA GLY A 391 15.89 38.49 -29.56
C GLY A 391 15.64 38.87 -31.03
N ARG A 392 14.52 39.55 -31.36
CA ARG A 392 14.21 39.99 -32.73
C ARG A 392 14.38 41.49 -32.96
N ALA A 393 14.68 42.27 -31.92
CA ALA A 393 14.98 43.69 -32.04
C ALA A 393 16.48 43.99 -32.32
N LEU A 394 17.32 42.96 -32.45
CA LEU A 394 18.75 43.09 -32.76
C LEU A 394 19.12 42.65 -34.19
N ILE A 395 18.13 42.31 -35.04
CA ILE A 395 18.35 41.97 -36.47
C ILE A 395 17.21 42.55 -37.34
N SER A 396 16.80 43.80 -37.09
CA SER A 396 15.92 44.54 -38.01
C SER A 396 16.30 46.00 -38.09
#